data_AF-A0A8J5VEM4-F1
#
_entry.id   AF-A0A8J5VEM4-F1
#
_cell.length_a   1.000
_cell.length_b   1.000
_cell.length_c   1.000
_cell.angle_alpha   90.00
_cell.angle_beta   90.00
_cell.angle_gamma   90.00
#
_symmetry.space_group_name_H-M   'P 1'
#
loop_
_entity.id
_entity.type
_entity.pdbx_description
1 polymer ?
#
loop_
_entity_poly.entity_id
_entity_poly.type
_entity_poly.pdbx_seq_one_letter_code
_entity_poly.pdbx_strand_id
1 'polypeptide(L)'
;MVVIGGGQGMEATSCGALLRELQQIWTEVGESEGEKNKVLSEIERECLEVYRRKVDDANRTRVQLHQSVATKQAEVASLIATLGEHKPYLKKDKSVVPLREQLAAVVPVLEKLKGEKDERVKQFSDIRSQIEKIRSELSEFNNHGNSANSLIVDENDLSTSKLNNYQAELQTLQKEKSDRLHRVLEYVNEVHSLCGVLGIDFGKTLNGIHPSLHQNGLEQSTNISNTTLEGLASTISNLKAERKSRIDKMRETMESLCQLWKLMDSTAEEKRQFNKVMSILISPEEGITSPGVLSQETIEKMEAEVERLTKLKASRLKEIFMKKRSELEEICKNAHIEPDASTAPEETNAMIDSGIIDPSELLANIESQILRAKEESLSRKDIMDRINKWITACDEEAWLQEYNQDSKRYSSGRGAHINLKRAEKARILVTKIPAMVDNLINRTFAWENARNKPFLYDGGRLVSVLEEYRLNREQKEEEKRRYRDQKKLESILLKEKEAIFGSKPSPKRAISLIRSSNGYRSSGNSNGLMTPNPRRSSLGGATPELLTPRSCSGRYNRYFGDSRRLSATQLNFGDDSLSTFTSISGSEPESPSLG
;
A
#
# COMPACT_ATOMS: atom_id res chain seq x y z
N MET A 1 61.51 -0.36 -107.21
CA MET A 1 61.91 -1.29 -106.13
C MET A 1 60.63 -1.84 -105.51
N VAL A 2 60.08 -2.89 -106.13
CA VAL A 2 58.92 -3.66 -105.64
C VAL A 2 59.51 -4.92 -105.06
N VAL A 3 59.38 -5.11 -103.75
CA VAL A 3 59.81 -6.34 -103.09
C VAL A 3 58.73 -7.39 -103.34
N ILE A 4 59.00 -8.30 -104.27
CA ILE A 4 58.23 -9.53 -104.45
C ILE A 4 58.70 -10.50 -103.36
N GLY A 5 57.89 -10.62 -102.30
CA GLY A 5 58.04 -11.66 -101.29
C GLY A 5 57.56 -12.99 -101.85
N GLY A 6 58.39 -14.03 -101.73
CA GLY A 6 58.23 -15.33 -102.36
C GLY A 6 56.94 -16.05 -101.98
N GLY A 7 56.21 -16.48 -103.02
CA GLY A 7 55.27 -17.58 -103.00
C GLY A 7 55.69 -18.56 -104.08
N GLN A 8 55.97 -19.80 -103.69
CA GLN A 8 56.40 -20.89 -104.54
C GLN A 8 55.38 -21.19 -105.66
N GLY A 9 55.90 -21.40 -106.88
CA GLY A 9 55.35 -22.36 -107.84
C GLY A 9 54.19 -21.89 -108.74
N MET A 10 54.45 -20.93 -109.63
CA MET A 10 53.82 -20.92 -110.95
C MET A 10 54.87 -20.50 -111.99
N GLU A 11 55.12 -21.36 -112.96
CA GLU A 11 56.00 -21.11 -114.10
C GLU A 11 55.58 -19.82 -114.80
N ALA A 12 56.47 -18.82 -114.80
CA ALA A 12 56.17 -17.52 -115.35
C ALA A 12 56.26 -17.53 -116.88
N THR A 13 55.16 -17.85 -117.57
CA THR A 13 54.89 -17.26 -118.89
C THR A 13 54.65 -15.77 -118.65
N SER A 14 55.73 -14.99 -118.75
CA SER A 14 55.68 -13.52 -118.63
C SER A 14 54.70 -12.95 -119.66
N CYS A 15 53.90 -11.94 -119.29
CA CYS A 15 53.04 -11.22 -120.25
C CYS A 15 53.83 -10.75 -121.49
N GLY A 16 55.10 -10.41 -121.31
CA GLY A 16 56.00 -10.03 -122.41
C GLY A 16 56.48 -11.20 -123.28
N ALA A 17 56.45 -12.45 -122.79
CA ALA A 17 56.72 -13.64 -123.59
C ALA A 17 55.51 -13.97 -124.48
N LEU A 18 54.30 -13.97 -123.90
CA LEU A 18 53.03 -14.22 -124.63
C LEU A 18 52.75 -13.15 -125.69
N LEU A 19 53.08 -11.88 -125.42
CA LEU A 19 52.98 -10.81 -126.44
C LEU A 19 53.94 -11.00 -127.61
N ARG A 20 55.16 -11.52 -127.37
CA ARG A 20 56.13 -11.81 -128.45
C ARG A 20 55.70 -13.02 -129.28
N GLU A 21 55.14 -14.04 -128.65
CA GLU A 21 54.53 -15.18 -129.36
C GLU A 21 53.33 -14.71 -130.20
N LEU A 22 52.48 -13.85 -129.65
CA LEU A 22 51.36 -13.27 -130.40
C LEU A 22 51.82 -12.41 -131.59
N GLN A 23 52.90 -11.63 -131.42
CA GLN A 23 53.54 -10.88 -132.51
C GLN A 23 54.12 -11.78 -133.59
N GLN A 24 54.75 -12.90 -133.20
CA GLN A 24 55.30 -13.90 -134.13
C GLN A 24 54.17 -14.57 -134.94
N ILE A 25 53.07 -14.96 -134.28
CA ILE A 25 51.89 -15.53 -134.95
C ILE A 25 51.27 -14.50 -135.92
N TRP A 26 51.15 -13.24 -135.52
CA TRP A 26 50.68 -12.16 -136.39
C TRP A 26 51.57 -11.90 -137.60
N THR A 27 52.89 -12.10 -137.49
CA THR A 27 53.80 -12.02 -138.64
C THR A 27 53.66 -13.23 -139.57
N GLU A 28 53.35 -14.41 -139.04
CA GLU A 28 53.15 -15.64 -139.82
C GLU A 28 51.80 -15.67 -140.56
N VAL A 29 50.74 -15.16 -139.94
CA VAL A 29 49.37 -15.14 -140.50
C VAL A 29 49.13 -13.98 -141.47
N GLY A 30 49.91 -12.89 -141.40
CA GLY A 30 49.78 -11.72 -142.27
C GLY A 30 48.67 -10.74 -141.85
N GLU A 31 48.37 -10.66 -140.56
CA GLU A 31 47.32 -9.80 -139.99
C GLU A 31 47.53 -8.31 -140.27
N SER A 32 46.43 -7.56 -140.44
CA SER A 32 46.50 -6.11 -140.71
C SER A 32 46.89 -5.31 -139.47
N GLU A 33 47.56 -4.17 -139.65
CA GLU A 33 47.99 -3.32 -138.53
C GLU A 33 46.80 -2.77 -137.73
N GLY A 34 45.63 -2.60 -138.37
CA GLY A 34 44.38 -2.24 -137.70
C GLY A 34 43.84 -3.35 -136.78
N GLU A 35 43.92 -4.62 -137.19
CA GLU A 35 43.46 -5.77 -136.39
C GLU A 35 44.44 -6.09 -135.24
N LYS A 36 45.75 -5.97 -135.47
CA LYS A 36 46.77 -6.07 -134.40
C LYS A 36 46.55 -5.02 -133.32
N ASN A 37 46.32 -3.76 -133.71
CA ASN A 37 46.03 -2.68 -132.77
C ASN A 37 44.71 -2.90 -132.01
N LYS A 38 43.70 -3.50 -132.66
CA LYS A 38 42.42 -3.84 -132.02
C LYS A 38 42.59 -4.91 -130.95
N VAL A 39 43.30 -6.00 -131.23
CA VAL A 39 43.57 -7.07 -130.26
C VAL A 39 44.48 -6.59 -129.12
N LEU A 40 45.51 -5.79 -129.42
CA LEU A 40 46.33 -5.14 -128.38
C LEU A 40 45.49 -4.23 -127.48
N SER A 41 44.60 -3.41 -128.06
CA SER A 41 43.68 -2.54 -127.30
C SER A 41 42.70 -3.36 -126.44
N GLU A 42 42.27 -4.52 -126.92
CA GLU A 42 41.39 -5.43 -126.17
C GLU A 42 42.11 -6.07 -124.98
N ILE A 43 43.36 -6.52 -125.17
CA ILE A 43 44.24 -7.02 -124.09
C ILE A 43 44.52 -5.92 -123.07
N GLU A 44 44.87 -4.69 -123.51
CA GLU A 44 45.08 -3.55 -122.62
C GLU A 44 43.82 -3.23 -121.81
N ARG A 45 42.64 -3.23 -122.45
CA ARG A 45 41.35 -3.01 -121.79
C ARG A 45 41.07 -4.10 -120.73
N GLU A 46 41.29 -5.37 -121.05
CA GLU A 46 41.06 -6.48 -120.12
C GLU A 46 42.05 -6.46 -118.95
N CYS A 47 43.33 -6.20 -119.21
CA CYS A 47 44.35 -6.01 -118.17
C CYS A 47 43.98 -4.85 -117.25
N LEU A 48 43.56 -3.70 -117.80
CA LEU A 48 43.11 -2.55 -117.03
C LEU A 48 41.89 -2.88 -116.16
N GLU A 49 40.93 -3.66 -116.67
CA GLU A 49 39.75 -4.07 -115.90
C GLU A 49 40.10 -5.03 -114.74
N VAL A 50 41.04 -5.96 -114.96
CA VAL A 50 41.56 -6.82 -113.88
C VAL A 50 42.28 -5.99 -112.81
N TYR A 51 43.14 -5.04 -113.21
CA TYR A 51 43.80 -4.14 -112.26
C TYR A 51 42.78 -3.28 -111.50
N ARG A 52 41.79 -2.69 -112.19
CA ARG A 52 40.71 -1.91 -111.58
C ARG A 52 39.95 -2.74 -110.55
N ARG A 53 39.52 -3.96 -110.90
CA ARG A 53 38.84 -4.88 -109.96
C ARG A 53 39.69 -5.21 -108.75
N LYS A 54 40.99 -5.50 -108.93
CA LYS A 54 41.91 -5.81 -107.81
C LYS A 54 42.14 -4.59 -106.91
N VAL A 55 42.23 -3.39 -107.49
CA VAL A 55 42.32 -2.13 -106.75
C VAL A 55 41.02 -1.88 -106.00
N ASP A 56 39.86 -2.11 -106.61
CA ASP A 56 38.55 -1.93 -105.98
C ASP A 56 38.33 -2.94 -104.83
N ASP A 57 38.72 -4.21 -105.00
CA ASP A 57 38.71 -5.22 -103.93
C ASP A 57 39.63 -4.83 -102.76
N ALA A 58 40.85 -4.38 -103.08
CA ALA A 58 41.79 -3.88 -102.08
C ALA A 58 41.25 -2.62 -101.38
N ASN A 59 40.56 -1.73 -102.10
CA ASN A 59 39.99 -0.52 -101.54
C ASN A 59 38.76 -0.83 -100.66
N ARG A 60 37.91 -1.78 -101.07
CA ARG A 60 36.78 -2.28 -100.27
C ARG A 60 37.26 -2.87 -98.95
N THR A 61 38.27 -3.75 -99.00
CA THR A 61 38.86 -4.34 -97.78
C THR A 61 39.54 -3.27 -96.91
N ARG A 62 40.22 -2.29 -97.50
CA ARG A 62 40.80 -1.14 -96.78
C ARG A 62 39.72 -0.33 -96.04
N VAL A 63 38.61 0.00 -96.68
CA VAL A 63 37.49 0.74 -96.07
C VAL A 63 36.84 -0.08 -94.95
N GLN A 64 36.59 -1.36 -95.17
CA GLN A 64 36.05 -2.26 -94.15
C GLN A 64 36.95 -2.35 -92.91
N LEU A 65 38.27 -2.44 -93.10
CA LEU A 65 39.23 -2.45 -92.00
C LEU A 65 39.24 -1.11 -91.26
N HIS A 66 39.23 0.03 -91.97
CA HIS A 66 39.11 1.35 -91.32
C HIS A 66 37.83 1.47 -90.49
N GLN A 67 36.69 1.02 -91.03
CA GLN A 67 35.41 1.05 -90.32
C GLN A 67 35.42 0.13 -89.09
N SER A 68 35.99 -1.07 -89.21
CA SER A 68 36.15 -2.01 -88.09
C SER A 68 37.04 -1.44 -86.99
N VAL A 69 38.17 -0.83 -87.35
CA VAL A 69 39.06 -0.16 -86.37
C VAL A 69 38.34 1.01 -85.71
N ALA A 70 37.65 1.87 -86.46
CA ALA A 70 36.94 3.02 -85.92
C ALA A 70 35.80 2.60 -84.97
N THR A 71 35.02 1.59 -85.33
CA THR A 71 33.93 1.06 -84.49
C THR A 71 34.47 0.44 -83.20
N LYS A 72 35.52 -0.38 -83.28
CA LYS A 72 36.16 -0.97 -82.11
C LYS A 72 36.84 0.06 -81.20
N GLN A 73 37.46 1.10 -81.78
CA GLN A 73 38.03 2.22 -81.02
C GLN A 73 36.94 3.06 -80.34
N ALA A 74 35.79 3.27 -80.99
CA ALA A 74 34.64 3.93 -80.37
C ALA A 74 34.05 3.11 -79.21
N GLU A 75 33.96 1.79 -79.35
CA GLU A 75 33.54 0.87 -78.28
C GLU A 75 34.50 0.95 -77.08
N VAL A 76 35.82 0.94 -77.31
CA VAL A 76 36.84 1.15 -76.27
C VAL A 76 36.69 2.52 -75.60
N ALA A 77 36.49 3.60 -76.36
CA ALA A 77 36.28 4.94 -75.80
C ALA A 77 35.02 5.01 -74.93
N SER A 78 33.93 4.36 -75.35
CA SER A 78 32.70 4.26 -74.57
C SER A 78 32.92 3.49 -73.27
N LEU A 79 33.59 2.33 -73.30
CA LEU A 79 33.88 1.54 -72.11
C LEU A 79 34.80 2.29 -71.12
N ILE A 80 35.80 3.01 -71.64
CA ILE A 80 36.67 3.88 -70.85
C ILE A 80 35.85 4.98 -70.15
N ALA A 81 34.93 5.62 -70.86
CA ALA A 81 34.05 6.63 -70.29
C ALA A 81 33.14 6.06 -69.19
N THR A 82 32.52 4.90 -69.43
CA THR A 82 31.66 4.21 -68.46
C THR A 82 32.42 3.75 -67.21
N LEU A 83 33.65 3.24 -67.36
CA LEU A 83 34.50 2.79 -66.24
C LEU A 83 35.19 3.96 -65.51
N GLY A 84 35.20 5.15 -66.10
CA GLY A 84 35.90 6.32 -65.58
C GLY A 84 37.43 6.17 -65.51
N GLU A 85 38.02 5.26 -66.30
CA GLU A 85 39.45 4.97 -66.26
C GLU A 85 40.24 5.77 -67.30
N HIS A 86 41.11 6.69 -66.88
CA HIS A 86 41.98 7.46 -67.79
C HIS A 86 43.30 6.74 -68.15
N LYS A 87 43.32 5.41 -68.17
CA LYS A 87 44.54 4.68 -68.58
C LYS A 87 44.73 4.81 -70.10
N PRO A 88 45.91 5.23 -70.58
CA PRO A 88 46.18 5.29 -72.01
C PRO A 88 46.40 3.87 -72.54
N TYR A 89 45.33 3.21 -72.98
CA TYR A 89 45.40 1.86 -73.54
C TYR A 89 45.97 1.83 -74.97
N LEU A 90 46.01 2.97 -75.66
CA LEU A 90 46.51 3.12 -77.02
C LEU A 90 47.53 4.26 -77.08
N LYS A 91 48.81 3.95 -77.23
CA LYS A 91 49.83 4.94 -77.58
C LYS A 91 49.64 5.35 -79.04
N LYS A 92 49.38 6.64 -79.28
CA LYS A 92 49.45 7.23 -80.63
C LYS A 92 50.91 7.41 -81.03
N ASP A 93 51.59 6.31 -81.40
CA ASP A 93 52.84 6.46 -82.13
C ASP A 93 52.54 6.87 -83.56
N LYS A 94 53.17 7.97 -84.01
CA LYS A 94 52.94 8.61 -85.30
C LYS A 94 53.49 7.81 -86.50
N SER A 95 53.78 6.52 -86.34
CA SER A 95 54.15 5.65 -87.45
C SER A 95 52.90 5.06 -88.09
N VAL A 96 52.91 4.90 -89.42
CA VAL A 96 51.79 4.31 -90.17
C VAL A 96 51.77 2.81 -89.89
N VAL A 97 51.12 2.41 -88.78
CA VAL A 97 50.93 1.00 -88.43
C VAL A 97 49.88 0.40 -89.39
N PRO A 98 50.11 -0.79 -89.97
CA PRO A 98 49.14 -1.49 -90.80
C PRO A 98 47.77 -1.68 -90.11
N LEU A 99 46.66 -1.50 -90.84
CA LEU A 99 45.30 -1.58 -90.29
C LEU A 99 44.97 -2.92 -89.63
N ARG A 100 45.52 -4.03 -90.14
CA ARG A 100 45.35 -5.35 -89.54
C ARG A 100 46.04 -5.46 -88.17
N GLU A 101 47.19 -4.83 -88.02
CA GLU A 101 47.95 -4.82 -86.77
C GLU A 101 47.29 -3.88 -85.74
N GLN A 102 46.75 -2.74 -86.19
CA GLN A 102 45.91 -1.87 -85.34
C GLN A 102 44.66 -2.61 -84.83
N LEU A 103 43.98 -3.38 -85.69
CA LEU A 103 42.83 -4.17 -85.26
C LEU A 103 43.23 -5.27 -84.26
N ALA A 104 44.34 -5.98 -84.52
CA ALA A 104 44.87 -7.00 -83.62
C ALA A 104 45.30 -6.44 -82.25
N ALA A 105 45.72 -5.17 -82.19
CA ALA A 105 46.03 -4.48 -80.93
C ALA A 105 44.78 -4.02 -80.16
N VAL A 106 43.71 -3.60 -80.86
CA VAL A 106 42.47 -3.08 -80.23
C VAL A 106 41.59 -4.20 -79.65
N VAL A 107 41.49 -5.35 -80.33
CA VAL A 107 40.66 -6.49 -79.89
C VAL A 107 40.95 -6.97 -78.45
N PRO A 108 42.20 -7.27 -78.04
CA PRO A 108 42.47 -7.74 -76.67
C PRO A 108 42.21 -6.67 -75.61
N VAL A 109 42.41 -5.39 -75.93
CA VAL A 109 42.07 -4.27 -75.04
C VAL A 109 40.55 -4.21 -74.81
N LEU A 110 39.78 -4.39 -75.88
CA LEU A 110 38.32 -4.40 -75.79
C LEU A 110 37.81 -5.55 -74.92
N GLU A 111 38.28 -6.78 -75.12
CA GLU A 111 37.87 -7.94 -74.33
C GLU A 111 38.24 -7.77 -72.84
N LYS A 112 39.42 -7.20 -72.56
CA LYS A 112 39.80 -6.87 -71.19
C LYS A 112 38.85 -5.86 -70.54
N LEU A 113 38.52 -4.77 -71.23
CA LEU A 113 37.60 -3.74 -70.71
C LEU A 113 36.18 -4.28 -70.50
N LYS A 114 35.73 -5.23 -71.33
CA LYS A 114 34.45 -5.95 -71.12
C LYS A 114 34.48 -6.77 -69.83
N GLY A 115 35.53 -7.55 -69.62
CA GLY A 115 35.71 -8.30 -68.38
C GLY A 115 35.76 -7.40 -67.14
N GLU A 116 36.45 -6.25 -67.22
CA GLU A 116 36.47 -5.26 -66.14
C GLU A 116 35.09 -4.65 -65.88
N LYS A 117 34.29 -4.38 -66.93
CA LYS A 117 32.90 -3.93 -66.81
C LYS A 117 32.04 -4.95 -66.07
N ASP A 118 32.08 -6.21 -66.48
CA ASP A 118 31.23 -7.26 -65.91
C ASP A 118 31.54 -7.50 -64.42
N GLU A 119 32.83 -7.52 -64.05
CA GLU A 119 33.25 -7.61 -62.66
C GLU A 119 32.79 -6.39 -61.85
N ARG A 120 32.86 -5.19 -62.43
CA ARG A 120 32.41 -3.97 -61.77
C ARG A 120 30.91 -3.97 -61.52
N VAL A 121 30.10 -4.41 -62.50
CA VAL A 121 28.65 -4.57 -62.35
C VAL A 121 28.31 -5.52 -61.20
N LYS A 122 29.03 -6.65 -61.12
CA LYS A 122 28.87 -7.61 -60.03
C LYS A 122 29.16 -6.98 -58.66
N GLN A 123 30.27 -6.23 -58.53
CA GLN A 123 30.60 -5.52 -57.29
C GLN A 123 29.52 -4.51 -56.87
N PHE A 124 28.98 -3.72 -57.81
CA PHE A 124 27.88 -2.80 -57.52
C PHE A 124 26.62 -3.54 -57.05
N SER A 125 26.26 -4.65 -57.71
CA SER A 125 25.13 -5.49 -57.32
C SER A 125 25.29 -6.03 -55.90
N ASP A 126 26.46 -6.59 -55.58
CA ASP A 126 26.75 -7.16 -54.26
C ASP A 126 26.71 -6.10 -53.15
N ILE A 127 27.32 -4.92 -53.37
CA ILE A 127 27.31 -3.83 -52.39
C ILE A 127 25.90 -3.28 -52.19
N ARG A 128 25.13 -3.06 -53.26
CA ARG A 128 23.75 -2.56 -53.15
C ARG A 128 22.84 -3.55 -52.44
N SER A 129 22.98 -4.85 -52.71
CA SER A 129 22.24 -5.90 -52.00
C SER A 129 22.54 -5.89 -50.49
N GLN A 130 23.81 -5.71 -50.11
CA GLN A 130 24.19 -5.57 -48.69
C GLN A 130 23.63 -4.30 -48.06
N ILE A 131 23.67 -3.16 -48.76
CA ILE A 131 23.09 -1.90 -48.30
C ILE A 131 21.57 -2.05 -48.09
N GLU A 132 20.85 -2.61 -49.05
CA GLU A 132 19.40 -2.83 -48.93
C GLU A 132 19.07 -3.79 -47.79
N LYS A 133 19.86 -4.86 -47.60
CA LYS A 133 19.70 -5.76 -46.45
C LYS A 133 19.85 -5.01 -45.13
N ILE A 134 20.92 -4.23 -44.94
CA ILE A 134 21.11 -3.48 -43.69
C ILE A 134 20.00 -2.43 -43.51
N ARG A 135 19.63 -1.70 -44.55
CA ARG A 135 18.51 -0.74 -44.50
C ARG A 135 17.19 -1.40 -44.13
N SER A 136 16.93 -2.61 -44.62
CA SER A 136 15.74 -3.38 -44.26
C SER A 136 15.75 -3.83 -42.79
N GLU A 137 16.91 -4.17 -42.24
CA GLU A 137 17.06 -4.52 -40.82
C GLU A 137 16.93 -3.28 -39.89
N LEU A 138 17.31 -2.10 -40.39
CA LEU A 138 17.17 -0.81 -39.68
C LEU A 138 15.75 -0.22 -39.77
N SER A 139 14.95 -0.67 -40.74
CA SER A 139 13.60 -0.23 -41.02
C SER A 139 12.58 -1.21 -40.45
N GLU A 140 11.42 -0.70 -40.03
CA GLU A 140 10.34 -1.51 -39.42
C GLU A 140 9.58 -2.37 -40.42
N PHE A 141 9.77 -2.13 -41.71
CA PHE A 141 9.01 -2.79 -42.77
C PHE A 141 9.80 -3.95 -43.38
N ASN A 142 9.67 -5.12 -42.75
CA ASN A 142 9.73 -6.39 -43.46
C ASN A 142 8.44 -6.59 -44.28
N ASN A 143 8.21 -5.74 -45.29
CA ASN A 143 7.18 -6.02 -46.29
C ASN A 143 7.83 -6.45 -47.61
N HIS A 144 7.63 -7.73 -47.88
CA HIS A 144 7.59 -8.28 -49.22
C HIS A 144 6.84 -7.36 -50.19
N GLY A 145 7.51 -6.99 -51.27
CA GLY A 145 6.90 -6.38 -52.44
C GLY A 145 7.24 -4.91 -52.59
N ASN A 146 7.99 -4.62 -53.66
CA ASN A 146 8.12 -3.31 -54.31
C ASN A 146 9.29 -2.40 -53.89
N SER A 147 10.50 -2.94 -53.82
CA SER A 147 11.72 -2.16 -54.15
C SER A 147 12.49 -2.77 -55.33
N ALA A 148 11.78 -3.38 -56.28
CA ALA A 148 12.39 -3.83 -57.54
C ALA A 148 12.92 -2.65 -58.40
N ASN A 149 12.54 -1.41 -58.08
CA ASN A 149 12.94 -0.22 -58.84
C ASN A 149 14.28 0.41 -58.40
N SER A 150 14.87 -0.01 -57.27
CA SER A 150 16.18 0.49 -56.82
C SER A 150 17.35 -0.32 -57.39
N LEU A 151 17.13 -1.58 -57.75
CA LEU A 151 18.20 -2.51 -58.18
C LEU A 151 18.73 -2.27 -59.60
N ILE A 152 18.18 -1.31 -60.34
CA ILE A 152 18.71 -0.98 -61.67
C ILE A 152 20.08 -0.34 -61.46
N VAL A 153 21.13 -1.11 -61.75
CA VAL A 153 22.49 -0.60 -61.91
C VAL A 153 22.40 0.39 -63.06
N ASP A 154 22.69 1.66 -62.77
CA ASP A 154 22.91 2.65 -63.82
C ASP A 154 24.16 2.23 -64.60
N GLU A 155 23.95 1.44 -65.65
CA GLU A 155 25.02 0.85 -66.47
C GLU A 155 25.90 1.90 -67.15
N ASN A 156 25.48 3.17 -67.11
CA ASN A 156 26.15 4.27 -67.78
C ASN A 156 27.34 4.81 -66.98
N ASP A 157 27.38 4.61 -65.66
CA ASP A 157 28.43 5.14 -64.77
C ASP A 157 28.86 4.10 -63.73
N LEU A 158 29.92 3.37 -64.08
CA LEU A 158 30.60 2.34 -63.29
C LEU A 158 31.96 2.85 -62.77
N SER A 159 32.08 4.17 -62.60
CA SER A 159 33.32 4.81 -62.16
C SER A 159 33.81 4.31 -60.80
N THR A 160 35.12 4.29 -60.60
CA THR A 160 35.75 3.90 -59.33
C THR A 160 35.32 4.82 -58.17
N SER A 161 35.12 6.10 -58.45
CA SER A 161 34.62 7.08 -57.48
C SER A 161 33.24 6.69 -56.93
N LYS A 162 32.30 6.33 -57.82
CA LYS A 162 30.96 5.91 -57.42
C LYS A 162 30.99 4.59 -56.63
N LEU A 163 31.83 3.64 -57.03
CA LEU A 163 32.03 2.40 -56.28
C LEU A 163 32.54 2.68 -54.86
N ASN A 164 33.55 3.54 -54.73
CA ASN A 164 34.09 3.95 -53.43
C ASN A 164 33.03 4.64 -52.56
N ASN A 165 32.13 5.44 -53.15
CA ASN A 165 31.03 6.08 -52.43
C ASN A 165 30.05 5.04 -51.85
N TYR A 166 29.63 4.03 -52.63
CA TYR A 166 28.78 2.96 -52.10
C TYR A 166 29.50 2.11 -51.06
N GLN A 167 30.81 1.87 -51.22
CA GLN A 167 31.63 1.20 -50.21
C GLN A 167 31.69 1.99 -48.90
N ALA A 168 31.87 3.32 -48.98
CA ALA A 168 31.85 4.20 -47.81
C ALA A 168 30.45 4.19 -47.15
N GLU A 169 29.39 4.26 -47.94
CA GLU A 169 28.01 4.17 -47.46
C GLU A 169 27.78 2.83 -46.72
N LEU A 170 28.19 1.71 -47.32
CA LEU A 170 28.10 0.40 -46.69
C LEU A 170 28.85 0.35 -45.35
N GLN A 171 30.06 0.89 -45.28
CA GLN A 171 30.82 0.97 -44.02
C GLN A 171 30.10 1.83 -42.96
N THR A 172 29.51 2.96 -43.36
CA THR A 172 28.73 3.79 -42.42
C THR A 172 27.49 3.06 -41.89
N LEU A 173 26.76 2.34 -42.74
CA LEU A 173 25.59 1.55 -42.36
C LEU A 173 25.96 0.35 -41.48
N GLN A 174 27.07 -0.34 -41.77
CA GLN A 174 27.59 -1.41 -40.94
C GLN A 174 27.95 -0.91 -39.54
N LYS A 175 28.59 0.27 -39.46
CA LYS A 175 28.89 0.91 -38.17
C LYS A 175 27.61 1.27 -37.42
N GLU A 176 26.64 1.90 -38.09
CA GLU A 176 25.36 2.25 -37.48
C GLU A 176 24.63 1.01 -36.94
N LYS A 177 24.59 -0.08 -37.71
CA LYS A 177 24.01 -1.35 -37.27
C LYS A 177 24.69 -1.87 -35.99
N SER A 178 26.03 -1.86 -35.94
CA SER A 178 26.78 -2.26 -34.76
C SER A 178 26.48 -1.37 -33.55
N ASP A 179 26.46 -0.06 -33.74
CA ASP A 179 26.18 0.92 -32.68
C ASP A 179 24.75 0.76 -32.12
N ARG A 180 23.76 0.49 -32.99
CA ARG A 180 22.38 0.23 -32.56
C ARG A 180 22.24 -1.09 -31.83
N LEU A 181 22.89 -2.18 -32.30
CA LEU A 181 22.92 -3.46 -31.58
C LEU A 181 23.50 -3.30 -30.18
N HIS A 182 24.61 -2.56 -30.06
CA HIS A 182 25.21 -2.28 -28.76
C HIS A 182 24.26 -1.52 -27.84
N ARG A 183 23.61 -0.48 -28.36
CA ARG A 183 22.62 0.31 -27.61
C ARG A 183 21.41 -0.51 -27.17
N VAL A 184 20.89 -1.39 -28.04
CA VAL A 184 19.80 -2.33 -27.65
C VAL A 184 20.26 -3.23 -26.51
N LEU A 185 21.47 -3.78 -26.56
CA LEU A 185 22.01 -4.62 -25.50
C LEU A 185 22.15 -3.85 -24.17
N GLU A 186 22.66 -2.62 -24.21
CA GLU A 186 22.74 -1.73 -23.04
C GLU A 186 21.35 -1.47 -22.44
N TYR A 187 20.37 -1.11 -23.27
CA TYR A 187 19.01 -0.86 -22.82
C TYR A 187 18.33 -2.10 -22.25
N VAL A 188 18.51 -3.27 -22.88
CA VAL A 188 17.97 -4.53 -22.36
C VAL A 188 18.59 -4.89 -21.02
N ASN A 189 19.90 -4.68 -20.84
CA ASN A 189 20.57 -4.89 -19.56
C ASN A 189 20.07 -3.91 -18.48
N GLU A 190 19.84 -2.65 -18.85
CA GLU A 190 19.29 -1.65 -17.95
C GLU A 190 17.86 -2.01 -17.52
N VAL A 191 16.99 -2.38 -18.46
CA VAL A 191 15.64 -2.89 -18.18
C VAL A 191 15.70 -4.12 -17.28
N HIS A 192 16.58 -5.08 -17.55
CA HIS A 192 16.76 -6.28 -16.71
C HIS A 192 17.15 -5.89 -15.27
N SER A 193 18.09 -4.96 -15.11
CA SER A 193 18.51 -4.48 -13.79
C SER A 193 17.38 -3.78 -13.02
N LEU A 194 16.60 -2.93 -13.71
CA LEU A 194 15.48 -2.20 -13.12
C LEU A 194 14.33 -3.15 -12.75
N CYS A 195 13.98 -4.08 -13.64
CA CYS A 195 13.00 -5.13 -13.37
C CYS A 195 13.41 -5.99 -12.17
N GLY A 196 14.69 -6.36 -12.06
CA GLY A 196 15.22 -7.12 -10.93
C GLY A 196 15.07 -6.40 -9.59
N VAL A 197 15.36 -5.09 -9.54
CA VAL A 197 15.20 -4.28 -8.33
C VAL A 197 13.73 -4.07 -7.97
N LEU A 198 12.87 -3.80 -8.97
CA LEU A 198 11.42 -3.57 -8.79
C LEU A 198 10.62 -4.86 -8.59
N GLY A 199 11.20 -6.03 -8.83
CA GLY A 199 10.49 -7.32 -8.83
C GLY A 199 9.42 -7.41 -9.93
N ILE A 200 9.61 -6.72 -11.05
CA ILE A 200 8.71 -6.76 -12.22
C ILE A 200 9.16 -7.87 -13.15
N ASP A 201 8.21 -8.55 -13.78
CA ASP A 201 8.48 -9.57 -14.78
C ASP A 201 9.15 -8.97 -16.02
N PHE A 202 10.43 -9.28 -16.20
CA PHE A 202 11.24 -8.83 -17.32
C PHE A 202 10.69 -9.28 -18.68
N GLY A 203 10.21 -10.52 -18.77
CA GLY A 203 9.66 -11.08 -20.01
C GLY A 203 8.40 -10.36 -20.47
N LYS A 204 7.47 -10.08 -19.55
CA LYS A 204 6.28 -9.28 -19.84
C LYS A 204 6.63 -7.85 -20.27
N THR A 205 7.63 -7.26 -19.65
CA THR A 205 8.06 -5.88 -19.95
C THR A 205 8.66 -5.78 -21.35
N LEU A 206 9.54 -6.72 -21.75
CA LEU A 206 10.12 -6.75 -23.09
C LEU A 206 9.13 -7.17 -24.18
N ASN A 207 8.24 -8.12 -23.89
CA ASN A 207 7.21 -8.55 -24.84
C ASN A 207 6.24 -7.40 -25.19
N GLY A 208 6.04 -6.44 -24.28
CA GLY A 208 5.27 -5.22 -24.55
C GLY A 208 5.94 -4.26 -25.54
N ILE A 209 7.25 -4.37 -25.76
CA ILE A 209 8.01 -3.57 -26.73
C ILE A 209 8.13 -4.34 -28.05
N HIS A 210 8.79 -5.50 -28.01
CA HIS A 210 8.91 -6.38 -29.16
C HIS A 210 9.28 -7.81 -28.74
N PRO A 211 8.56 -8.86 -29.21
CA PRO A 211 8.82 -10.25 -28.83
C PRO A 211 10.24 -10.75 -29.14
N SER A 212 10.87 -10.22 -30.20
CA SER A 212 12.23 -10.60 -30.60
C SER A 212 13.32 -10.19 -29.61
N LEU A 213 13.02 -9.30 -28.65
CA LEU A 213 13.99 -8.90 -27.62
C LEU A 213 14.13 -9.96 -26.51
N HIS A 214 13.11 -10.80 -26.35
CA HIS A 214 13.06 -11.88 -25.36
C HIS A 214 13.39 -13.25 -25.97
N GLN A 215 13.05 -13.47 -27.25
CA GLN A 215 13.26 -14.75 -27.93
C GLN A 215 14.71 -14.87 -28.43
N ASN A 216 15.58 -15.51 -27.64
CA ASN A 216 16.96 -15.88 -28.02
C ASN A 216 17.00 -17.04 -29.04
N GLY A 217 16.15 -16.98 -30.08
CA GLY A 217 16.17 -17.93 -31.19
C GLY A 217 17.28 -17.54 -32.17
N LEU A 218 18.17 -18.50 -32.48
CA LEU A 218 19.35 -18.36 -33.36
C LEU A 218 19.05 -17.81 -34.78
N GLU A 219 17.77 -17.64 -35.15
CA GLU A 219 17.31 -17.26 -36.49
C GLU A 219 16.52 -15.92 -36.53
N GLN A 220 16.21 -15.29 -35.39
CA GLN A 220 15.52 -14.00 -35.38
C GLN A 220 16.49 -12.88 -35.03
N SER A 221 16.83 -12.06 -36.02
CA SER A 221 17.60 -10.84 -35.80
C SER A 221 16.90 -9.96 -34.76
N THR A 222 17.61 -9.60 -33.69
CA THR A 222 17.15 -8.62 -32.70
C THR A 222 16.71 -7.35 -33.43
N ASN A 223 15.48 -6.90 -33.22
CA ASN A 223 14.96 -5.72 -33.88
C ASN A 223 15.78 -4.48 -33.43
N ILE A 224 16.40 -3.78 -34.39
CA ILE A 224 17.24 -2.58 -34.17
C ILE A 224 16.62 -1.32 -34.80
N SER A 225 15.31 -1.35 -35.03
CA SER A 225 14.55 -0.19 -35.50
C SER A 225 14.55 0.95 -34.49
N ASN A 226 14.20 2.14 -34.99
CA ASN A 226 14.06 3.33 -34.16
C ASN A 226 12.93 3.19 -33.15
N THR A 227 11.76 2.64 -33.52
CA THR A 227 10.67 2.44 -32.55
C THR A 227 11.05 1.46 -31.45
N THR A 228 11.84 0.42 -31.73
CA THR A 228 12.29 -0.52 -30.70
C THR A 228 13.25 0.16 -29.72
N LEU A 229 14.18 0.99 -30.22
CA LEU A 229 15.07 1.78 -29.38
C LEU A 229 14.32 2.85 -28.57
N GLU A 230 13.35 3.54 -29.17
CA GLU A 230 12.51 4.53 -28.50
C GLU A 230 11.59 3.88 -27.45
N GLY A 231 11.02 2.72 -27.75
CA GLY A 231 10.23 1.92 -26.83
C GLY A 231 11.05 1.43 -25.63
N LEU A 232 12.28 0.96 -25.87
CA LEU A 232 13.25 0.63 -24.82
C LEU A 232 13.62 1.86 -23.97
N ALA A 233 13.90 3.01 -24.59
CA ALA A 233 14.20 4.23 -23.87
C ALA A 233 13.01 4.71 -23.02
N SER A 234 11.80 4.67 -23.56
CA SER A 234 10.57 5.04 -22.86
C SER A 234 10.30 4.12 -21.67
N THR A 235 10.46 2.81 -21.84
CA THR A 235 10.30 1.84 -20.74
C THR A 235 11.36 2.01 -19.66
N ILE A 236 12.61 2.28 -20.01
CA ILE A 236 13.66 2.62 -19.04
C ILE A 236 13.28 3.87 -18.25
N SER A 237 12.81 4.93 -18.91
CA SER A 237 12.36 6.15 -18.23
C SER A 237 11.19 5.89 -17.28
N ASN A 238 10.20 5.08 -17.69
CA ASN A 238 9.08 4.70 -16.84
C ASN A 238 9.53 3.87 -15.63
N LEU A 239 10.41 2.88 -15.83
CA LEU A 239 10.95 2.06 -14.75
C LEU A 239 11.82 2.87 -13.78
N LYS A 240 12.56 3.87 -14.25
CA LYS A 240 13.30 4.81 -13.39
C LYS A 240 12.35 5.68 -12.56
N ALA A 241 11.27 6.18 -13.16
CA ALA A 241 10.26 6.95 -12.44
C ALA A 241 9.55 6.10 -11.38
N GLU A 242 9.16 4.87 -11.71
CA GLU A 242 8.57 3.90 -10.78
C GLU A 242 9.53 3.57 -9.63
N ARG A 243 10.82 3.32 -9.93
CA ARG A 243 11.86 3.11 -8.92
C ARG A 243 11.92 4.26 -7.93
N LYS A 244 11.94 5.50 -8.42
CA LYS A 244 11.95 6.68 -7.57
C LYS A 244 10.69 6.76 -6.70
N SER A 245 9.51 6.62 -7.30
CA SER A 245 8.24 6.65 -6.59
C SER A 245 8.17 5.60 -5.47
N ARG A 246 8.62 4.37 -5.73
CA ARG A 246 8.67 3.31 -4.73
C ARG A 246 9.66 3.61 -3.60
N ILE A 247 10.83 4.17 -3.90
CA ILE A 247 11.81 4.58 -2.87
C ILE A 247 11.17 5.63 -1.95
N ASP A 248 10.53 6.65 -2.52
CA ASP A 248 9.90 7.73 -1.75
C ASP A 248 8.78 7.17 -0.84
N LYS A 249 7.90 6.33 -1.39
CA LYS A 249 6.84 5.66 -0.64
C LYS A 249 7.39 4.76 0.47
N MET A 250 8.48 4.01 0.21
CA MET A 250 9.13 3.17 1.22
C MET A 250 9.78 4.01 2.33
N ARG A 251 10.32 5.19 2.02
CA ARG A 251 10.87 6.11 3.03
C ARG A 251 9.78 6.68 3.93
N GLU A 252 8.68 7.15 3.35
CA GLU A 252 7.53 7.68 4.10
C GLU A 252 6.90 6.64 5.02
N THR A 253 6.67 5.42 4.49
CA THR A 253 6.15 4.31 5.28
C THR A 253 7.12 3.87 6.38
N MET A 254 8.43 3.84 6.10
CA MET A 254 9.46 3.55 7.11
C MET A 254 9.52 4.63 8.19
N GLU A 255 9.36 5.90 7.85
CA GLU A 255 9.29 7.00 8.82
C GLU A 255 8.07 6.82 9.75
N SER A 256 6.89 6.59 9.16
CA SER A 256 5.66 6.30 9.91
C SER A 256 5.83 5.10 10.85
N LEU A 257 6.47 4.03 10.35
CA LEU A 257 6.78 2.83 11.12
C LEU A 257 7.73 3.11 12.28
N CYS A 258 8.77 3.93 12.07
CA CYS A 258 9.68 4.38 13.12
C CYS A 258 8.97 5.20 14.20
N GLN A 259 8.05 6.09 13.82
CA GLN A 259 7.24 6.86 14.76
C GLN A 259 6.34 5.94 15.59
N LEU A 260 5.65 4.99 14.94
CA LEU A 260 4.79 4.02 15.64
C LEU A 260 5.58 3.10 16.56
N TRP A 261 6.77 2.64 16.16
CA TRP A 261 7.63 1.83 17.03
C TRP A 261 8.16 2.58 18.25
N LYS A 262 8.39 3.89 18.13
CA LYS A 262 8.74 4.75 19.27
C LYS A 262 7.55 4.93 20.22
N LEU A 263 6.34 5.05 19.68
CA LEU A 263 5.12 5.21 20.49
C LEU A 263 4.66 3.92 21.17
N MET A 264 4.86 2.76 20.52
CA MET A 264 4.33 1.48 21.00
C MET A 264 5.32 0.68 21.84
N ASP A 265 6.54 1.19 22.03
CA ASP A 265 7.68 0.49 22.64
C ASP A 265 7.91 -0.90 22.02
N SER A 266 7.81 -0.99 20.69
CA SER A 266 7.91 -2.27 19.96
C SER A 266 9.26 -2.96 20.18
N THR A 267 9.21 -4.28 20.26
CA THR A 267 10.35 -5.15 20.58
C THR A 267 11.42 -5.13 19.49
N ALA A 268 12.66 -5.50 19.82
CA ALA A 268 13.75 -5.53 18.86
C ALA A 268 13.52 -6.59 17.76
N GLU A 269 12.79 -7.66 18.08
CA GLU A 269 12.42 -8.75 17.18
C GLU A 269 11.46 -8.30 16.09
N GLU A 270 10.46 -7.48 16.43
CA GLU A 270 9.52 -6.88 15.46
C GLU A 270 10.26 -5.92 14.52
N LYS A 271 11.18 -5.12 15.05
CA LYS A 271 12.04 -4.20 14.28
C LYS A 271 12.99 -4.96 13.35
N ARG A 272 13.50 -6.12 13.79
CA ARG A 272 14.51 -6.92 13.05
C ARG A 272 14.06 -7.33 11.66
N GLN A 273 12.76 -7.55 11.45
CA GLN A 273 12.19 -7.97 10.16
C GLN A 273 12.36 -6.89 9.08
N PHE A 274 12.46 -5.63 9.48
CA PHE A 274 12.57 -4.47 8.59
C PHE A 274 13.97 -3.86 8.57
N ASN A 275 14.91 -4.33 9.39
CA ASN A 275 16.30 -3.83 9.43
C ASN A 275 16.99 -3.90 8.06
N LYS A 276 16.74 -4.98 7.29
CA LYS A 276 17.29 -5.12 5.94
C LYS A 276 16.79 -3.99 5.03
N VAL A 277 15.50 -3.71 5.06
CA VAL A 277 14.87 -2.64 4.28
C VAL A 277 15.35 -1.27 4.75
N MET A 278 15.40 -1.05 6.07
CA MET A 278 15.91 0.18 6.68
C MET A 278 17.36 0.46 6.26
N SER A 279 18.25 -0.54 6.29
CA SER A 279 19.66 -0.37 5.87
C SER A 279 19.81 0.05 4.40
N ILE A 280 18.88 -0.40 3.55
CA ILE A 280 18.90 -0.13 2.11
C ILE A 280 18.31 1.25 1.82
N LEU A 281 17.27 1.68 2.55
CA LEU A 281 16.65 3.00 2.38
C LEU A 281 17.53 4.17 2.84
N ILE A 282 18.51 3.91 3.72
CA ILE A 282 19.54 4.88 4.14
C ILE A 282 20.54 5.16 3.01
N SER A 283 20.72 4.22 2.07
CA SER A 283 21.63 4.39 0.94
C SER A 283 21.07 5.40 -0.08
N PRO A 284 21.94 6.10 -0.85
CA PRO A 284 21.50 6.94 -1.96
C PRO A 284 20.77 6.10 -3.04
N GLU A 285 19.89 6.75 -3.81
CA GLU A 285 18.98 6.09 -4.75
C GLU A 285 19.73 5.18 -5.74
N GLU A 286 20.91 5.60 -6.18
CA GLU A 286 21.78 4.90 -7.14
C GLU A 286 22.36 3.59 -6.59
N GLY A 287 22.52 3.48 -5.26
CA GLY A 287 23.10 2.30 -4.60
C GLY A 287 22.13 1.14 -4.37
N ILE A 288 20.84 1.32 -4.65
CA ILE A 288 19.81 0.30 -4.44
C ILE A 288 19.79 -0.68 -5.63
N THR A 289 20.71 -1.65 -5.61
CA THR A 289 20.84 -2.67 -6.66
C THR A 289 20.37 -4.06 -6.19
N SER A 290 19.88 -4.17 -4.95
CA SER A 290 19.47 -5.46 -4.40
C SER A 290 18.14 -5.91 -5.02
N PRO A 291 18.08 -7.14 -5.58
CA PRO A 291 16.89 -7.61 -6.28
C PRO A 291 15.71 -7.81 -5.33
N GLY A 292 14.52 -7.41 -5.78
CA GLY A 292 13.26 -7.58 -5.08
C GLY A 292 13.06 -6.70 -3.84
N VAL A 293 13.94 -5.73 -3.58
CA VAL A 293 13.82 -4.87 -2.38
C VAL A 293 12.77 -3.79 -2.56
N LEU A 294 12.58 -3.30 -3.77
CA LEU A 294 11.48 -2.40 -4.14
C LEU A 294 10.30 -3.18 -4.72
N SER A 295 10.17 -4.47 -4.38
CA SER A 295 9.04 -5.27 -4.83
C SER A 295 7.74 -4.75 -4.22
N GLN A 296 6.66 -4.92 -4.97
CA GLN A 296 5.32 -4.58 -4.51
C GLN A 296 4.98 -5.31 -3.20
N GLU A 297 5.37 -6.59 -3.09
CA GLU A 297 5.20 -7.39 -1.86
C GLU A 297 5.88 -6.78 -0.64
N THR A 298 7.10 -6.24 -0.80
CA THR A 298 7.84 -5.63 0.32
C THR A 298 7.16 -4.34 0.79
N ILE A 299 6.64 -3.54 -0.15
CA ILE A 299 5.88 -2.33 0.14
C ILE A 299 4.60 -2.68 0.89
N GLU A 300 3.83 -3.63 0.36
CA GLU A 300 2.57 -4.10 0.98
C GLU A 300 2.81 -4.64 2.39
N LYS A 301 3.91 -5.38 2.60
CA LYS A 301 4.27 -5.89 3.92
C LYS A 301 4.55 -4.77 4.93
N MET A 302 5.20 -3.68 4.51
CA MET A 302 5.44 -2.52 5.37
C MET A 302 4.15 -1.76 5.66
N GLU A 303 3.31 -1.54 4.65
CA GLU A 303 2.02 -0.88 4.79
C GLU A 303 1.09 -1.66 5.72
N ALA A 304 1.03 -2.98 5.57
CA ALA A 304 0.26 -3.86 6.45
C ALA A 304 0.77 -3.81 7.90
N GLU A 305 2.07 -3.68 8.12
CA GLU A 305 2.62 -3.53 9.48
C GLU A 305 2.29 -2.16 10.08
N VAL A 306 2.35 -1.08 9.28
CA VAL A 306 1.86 0.24 9.71
C VAL A 306 0.39 0.16 10.10
N GLU A 307 -0.46 -0.45 9.27
CA GLU A 307 -1.88 -0.64 9.57
C GLU A 307 -2.12 -1.49 10.83
N ARG A 308 -1.35 -2.57 11.01
CA ARG A 308 -1.42 -3.41 12.20
C ARG A 308 -1.07 -2.61 13.46
N LEU A 309 -0.01 -1.80 13.40
CA LEU A 309 0.44 -0.97 14.52
C LEU A 309 -0.50 0.19 14.81
N THR A 310 -1.11 0.81 13.80
CA THR A 310 -2.13 1.85 14.03
C THR A 310 -3.38 1.28 14.66
N LYS A 311 -3.84 0.10 14.23
CA LYS A 311 -4.94 -0.64 14.89
C LYS A 311 -4.59 -0.98 16.34
N LEU A 312 -3.37 -1.45 16.59
CA LEU A 312 -2.91 -1.77 17.95
C LEU A 312 -2.80 -0.51 18.84
N LYS A 313 -2.37 0.62 18.27
CA LYS A 313 -2.36 1.92 18.96
C LYS A 313 -3.78 2.32 19.35
N ALA A 314 -4.73 2.23 18.43
CA ALA A 314 -6.14 2.54 18.70
C ALA A 314 -6.73 1.60 19.76
N SER A 315 -6.44 0.30 19.71
CA SER A 315 -6.94 -0.65 20.73
C SER A 315 -6.36 -0.38 22.11
N ARG A 316 -5.06 -0.08 22.21
CA ARG A 316 -4.44 0.31 23.50
C ARG A 316 -5.02 1.62 24.03
N LEU A 317 -5.26 2.59 23.17
CA LEU A 317 -5.89 3.84 23.55
C LEU A 317 -7.29 3.60 24.12
N LYS A 318 -8.12 2.79 23.43
CA LYS A 318 -9.44 2.37 23.94
C LYS A 318 -9.32 1.70 25.30
N GLU A 319 -8.34 0.81 25.51
CA GLU A 319 -8.13 0.15 26.79
C GLU A 319 -7.78 1.14 27.91
N ILE A 320 -6.86 2.08 27.66
CA ILE A 320 -6.49 3.13 28.63
C ILE A 320 -7.71 3.98 28.97
N PHE A 321 -8.47 4.37 27.95
CA PHE A 321 -9.69 5.16 28.12
C PHE A 321 -10.72 4.41 28.98
N MET A 322 -11.00 3.15 28.68
CA MET A 322 -11.93 2.31 29.46
C MET A 322 -11.49 2.16 30.92
N LYS A 323 -10.18 2.02 31.18
CA LYS A 323 -9.62 1.99 32.54
C LYS A 323 -9.87 3.30 33.28
N LYS A 324 -9.60 4.44 32.64
CA LYS A 324 -9.84 5.78 33.23
C LYS A 324 -11.33 6.05 33.43
N ARG A 325 -12.20 5.62 32.49
CA ARG A 325 -13.65 5.72 32.64
C ARG A 325 -14.17 4.87 33.80
N SER A 326 -13.64 3.66 33.97
CA SER A 326 -13.98 2.81 35.12
C SER A 326 -13.54 3.44 36.45
N GLU A 327 -12.36 4.07 36.50
CA GLU A 327 -11.91 4.85 37.66
C GLU A 327 -12.91 5.99 37.97
N LEU A 328 -13.34 6.75 36.95
CA LEU A 328 -14.35 7.80 37.10
C LEU A 328 -15.66 7.24 37.67
N GLU A 329 -16.16 6.12 37.11
CA GLU A 329 -17.40 5.49 37.57
C GLU A 329 -17.32 4.99 39.01
N GLU A 330 -16.19 4.40 39.40
CA GLU A 330 -15.97 3.95 40.78
C GLU A 330 -16.01 5.13 41.75
N ILE A 331 -15.35 6.25 41.41
CA ILE A 331 -15.36 7.47 42.22
C ILE A 331 -16.77 8.06 42.28
N CYS A 332 -17.47 8.17 41.16
CA CYS A 332 -18.83 8.67 41.09
C CYS A 332 -19.79 7.80 41.91
N LYS A 333 -19.69 6.47 41.79
CA LYS A 333 -20.49 5.51 42.57
C LYS A 333 -20.23 5.67 44.07
N ASN A 334 -18.97 5.78 44.49
CA ASN A 334 -18.62 5.96 45.90
C ASN A 334 -19.10 7.32 46.46
N ALA A 335 -19.19 8.34 45.59
CA ALA A 335 -19.66 9.68 45.95
C ALA A 335 -21.17 9.90 45.72
N HIS A 336 -21.89 8.88 45.23
CA HIS A 336 -23.30 8.93 44.80
C HIS A 336 -23.58 10.10 43.83
N ILE A 337 -22.75 10.22 42.80
CA ILE A 337 -22.83 11.20 41.71
C ILE A 337 -23.14 10.44 40.41
N GLU A 338 -23.97 11.01 39.54
CA GLU A 338 -24.14 10.49 38.18
C GLU A 338 -22.93 10.86 37.31
N PRO A 339 -22.25 9.87 36.69
CA PRO A 339 -21.18 10.17 35.75
C PRO A 339 -21.72 10.81 34.47
N ASP A 340 -20.92 11.68 33.87
CA ASP A 340 -21.27 12.40 32.65
C ASP A 340 -21.57 11.43 31.49
N ALA A 341 -22.72 11.62 30.82
CA ALA A 341 -23.14 10.79 29.69
C ALA A 341 -22.27 11.00 28.45
N SER A 342 -21.67 12.19 28.30
CA SER A 342 -20.83 12.55 27.14
C SER A 342 -19.50 11.77 27.05
N THR A 343 -19.12 11.06 28.12
CA THR A 343 -17.97 10.16 28.15
C THR A 343 -18.38 8.70 28.17
N ALA A 344 -19.60 8.39 27.74
CA ALA A 344 -20.06 7.02 27.59
C ALA A 344 -19.12 6.23 26.66
N PRO A 345 -18.83 4.96 26.97
CA PRO A 345 -17.87 4.15 26.22
C PRO A 345 -18.25 4.01 24.74
N GLU A 346 -19.55 3.99 24.43
CA GLU A 346 -20.09 3.88 23.08
C GLU A 346 -19.80 5.13 22.23
N GLU A 347 -20.08 6.32 22.77
CA GLU A 347 -19.81 7.60 22.11
C GLU A 347 -18.30 7.81 21.90
N THR A 348 -17.50 7.47 22.89
CA THR A 348 -16.06 7.70 22.86
C THR A 348 -15.33 6.71 21.96
N ASN A 349 -15.80 5.45 21.90
CA ASN A 349 -15.27 4.48 20.94
C ASN A 349 -15.58 4.91 19.51
N ALA A 350 -16.79 5.42 19.25
CA ALA A 350 -17.14 5.98 17.96
C ALA A 350 -16.27 7.20 17.59
N MET A 351 -15.95 8.08 18.55
CA MET A 351 -15.04 9.20 18.33
C MET A 351 -13.62 8.74 17.98
N ILE A 352 -13.09 7.73 18.68
CA ILE A 352 -11.76 7.15 18.40
C ILE A 352 -11.74 6.50 17.00
N ASP A 353 -12.79 5.78 16.62
CA ASP A 353 -12.88 5.12 15.32
C ASP A 353 -13.09 6.10 14.16
N SER A 354 -13.78 7.21 14.42
CA SER A 354 -13.98 8.29 13.43
C SER A 354 -12.69 9.09 13.14
N GLY A 355 -11.72 9.07 14.05
CA GLY A 355 -10.47 9.84 13.93
C GLY A 355 -10.66 11.36 13.95
N ILE A 356 -11.85 11.85 14.30
CA ILE A 356 -12.21 13.28 14.25
C ILE A 356 -11.60 14.06 15.41
N ILE A 357 -11.38 13.43 16.56
CA ILE A 357 -10.92 14.06 17.79
C ILE A 357 -9.57 13.47 18.19
N ASP A 358 -8.62 14.32 18.60
CA ASP A 358 -7.32 13.87 19.07
C ASP A 358 -7.48 12.98 20.32
N PRO A 359 -6.94 11.75 20.30
CA PRO A 359 -6.86 10.87 21.46
C PRO A 359 -6.41 11.51 22.78
N SER A 360 -5.46 12.43 22.71
CA SER A 360 -4.87 13.07 23.89
C SER A 360 -5.86 14.04 24.54
N GLU A 361 -6.63 14.77 23.73
CA GLU A 361 -7.70 15.65 24.20
C GLU A 361 -8.81 14.86 24.88
N LEU A 362 -9.20 13.73 24.30
CA LEU A 362 -10.23 12.85 24.86
C LEU A 362 -9.80 12.26 26.22
N LEU A 363 -8.55 11.81 26.33
CA LEU A 363 -7.98 11.37 27.61
C LEU A 363 -7.91 12.51 28.63
N ALA A 364 -7.44 13.69 28.23
CA ALA A 364 -7.36 14.85 29.11
C ALA A 364 -8.74 15.28 29.64
N ASN A 365 -9.78 15.17 28.81
CA ASN A 365 -11.16 15.43 29.23
C ASN A 365 -11.61 14.46 30.33
N ILE A 366 -11.38 13.15 30.16
CA ILE A 366 -11.68 12.17 31.23
C ILE A 366 -10.85 12.43 32.47
N GLU A 367 -9.57 12.74 32.35
CA GLU A 367 -8.72 13.03 33.52
C GLU A 367 -9.20 14.27 34.28
N SER A 368 -9.65 15.30 33.57
CA SER A 368 -10.31 16.46 34.16
C SER A 368 -11.63 16.09 34.86
N GLN A 369 -12.45 15.22 34.27
CA GLN A 369 -13.65 14.69 34.91
C GLN A 369 -13.34 13.89 36.18
N ILE A 370 -12.33 13.03 36.15
CA ILE A 370 -11.86 12.28 37.34
C ILE A 370 -11.44 13.25 38.43
N LEU A 371 -10.68 14.31 38.09
CA LEU A 371 -10.24 15.30 39.06
C LEU A 371 -11.44 16.03 39.70
N ARG A 372 -12.40 16.48 38.89
CA ARG A 372 -13.65 17.11 39.37
C ARG A 372 -14.46 16.16 40.25
N ALA A 373 -14.58 14.88 39.87
CA ALA A 373 -15.29 13.87 40.65
C ALA A 373 -14.58 13.59 41.99
N LYS A 374 -13.24 13.53 42.01
CA LYS A 374 -12.45 13.40 43.26
C LYS A 374 -12.65 14.59 44.18
N GLU A 375 -12.59 15.82 43.64
CA GLU A 375 -12.84 17.03 44.43
C GLU A 375 -14.26 17.05 45.00
N GLU A 376 -15.25 16.68 44.20
CA GLU A 376 -16.62 16.60 44.66
C GLU A 376 -16.81 15.51 45.73
N SER A 377 -16.23 14.33 45.53
CA SER A 377 -16.19 13.25 46.53
C SER A 377 -15.60 13.73 47.86
N LEU A 378 -14.49 14.47 47.83
CA LEU A 378 -13.87 15.03 49.03
C LEU A 378 -14.79 16.04 49.71
N SER A 379 -15.45 16.90 48.94
CA SER A 379 -16.38 17.89 49.48
C SER A 379 -17.62 17.27 50.12
N ARG A 380 -18.10 16.13 49.58
CA ARG A 380 -19.27 15.40 50.07
C ARG A 380 -18.93 14.52 51.28
N LYS A 381 -17.64 14.27 51.56
CA LYS A 381 -17.17 13.32 52.58
C LYS A 381 -17.82 13.49 53.95
N ASP A 382 -17.90 14.71 54.48
CA ASP A 382 -18.50 14.95 55.81
C ASP A 382 -20.01 14.65 55.83
N ILE A 383 -20.73 14.91 54.72
CA ILE A 383 -22.15 14.55 54.58
C ILE A 383 -22.28 13.03 54.44
N MET A 384 -21.46 12.41 53.59
CA MET A 384 -21.44 10.96 53.38
C MET A 384 -21.14 10.18 54.68
N ASP A 385 -20.17 10.62 55.47
CA ASP A 385 -19.85 10.02 56.77
C ASP A 385 -21.03 10.11 57.75
N ARG A 386 -21.83 11.19 57.68
CA ARG A 386 -23.04 11.36 58.48
C ARG A 386 -24.20 10.52 57.98
N ILE A 387 -24.39 10.41 56.66
CA ILE A 387 -25.34 9.48 56.04
C ILE A 387 -25.03 8.05 56.49
N ASN A 388 -23.78 7.61 56.39
CA ASN A 388 -23.37 6.26 56.80
C ASN A 388 -23.65 6.00 58.29
N LYS A 389 -23.39 6.98 59.17
CA LYS A 389 -23.73 6.90 60.59
C LYS A 389 -25.24 6.82 60.83
N TRP A 390 -26.03 7.59 60.07
CA TRP A 390 -27.49 7.56 60.15
C TRP A 390 -28.06 6.23 59.65
N ILE A 391 -27.61 5.72 58.50
CA ILE A 391 -28.00 4.40 57.98
C ILE A 391 -27.68 3.30 59.00
N THR A 392 -26.48 3.31 59.59
CA THR A 392 -26.11 2.34 60.64
C THR A 392 -27.03 2.44 61.86
N ALA A 393 -27.48 3.64 62.23
CA ALA A 393 -28.44 3.83 63.32
C ALA A 393 -29.84 3.32 62.95
N CYS A 394 -30.28 3.52 61.72
CA CYS A 394 -31.52 2.96 61.17
C CYS A 394 -31.49 1.42 61.13
N ASP A 395 -30.37 0.82 60.74
CA ASP A 395 -30.19 -0.64 60.75
C ASP A 395 -30.28 -1.20 62.18
N GLU A 396 -29.65 -0.53 63.15
CA GLU A 396 -29.74 -0.91 64.55
C GLU A 396 -31.15 -0.69 65.13
N GLU A 397 -31.91 0.30 64.63
CA GLU A 397 -33.34 0.47 64.94
C GLU A 397 -34.18 -0.71 64.44
N ALA A 398 -33.98 -1.09 63.17
CA ALA A 398 -34.67 -2.22 62.57
C ALA A 398 -34.37 -3.52 63.32
N TRP A 399 -33.10 -3.76 63.64
CA TRP A 399 -32.68 -4.89 64.47
C TRP A 399 -33.35 -4.87 65.86
N LEU A 400 -33.42 -3.70 66.52
CA LEU A 400 -34.09 -3.56 67.81
C LEU A 400 -35.60 -3.83 67.70
N GLN A 401 -36.24 -3.42 66.60
CA GLN A 401 -37.66 -3.70 66.35
C GLN A 401 -37.90 -5.20 66.20
N GLU A 402 -37.08 -5.91 65.43
CA GLU A 402 -37.12 -7.36 65.30
C GLU A 402 -36.90 -8.05 66.66
N TYR A 403 -35.88 -7.61 67.41
CA TYR A 403 -35.59 -8.11 68.76
C TYR A 403 -36.73 -7.85 69.76
N ASN A 404 -37.48 -6.76 69.62
CA ASN A 404 -38.63 -6.47 70.46
C ASN A 404 -39.85 -7.35 70.14
N GLN A 405 -39.96 -7.87 68.92
CA GLN A 405 -41.05 -8.77 68.49
C GLN A 405 -40.79 -10.24 68.88
N ASP A 406 -39.54 -10.61 69.15
CA ASP A 406 -39.19 -11.97 69.55
C ASP A 406 -39.79 -12.35 70.93
N SER A 407 -40.67 -13.35 70.94
CA SER A 407 -41.29 -13.89 72.15
C SER A 407 -40.29 -14.62 73.07
N LYS A 408 -39.15 -15.09 72.53
CA LYS A 408 -38.09 -15.79 73.28
C LYS A 408 -37.01 -14.86 73.83
N ARG A 409 -37.20 -13.55 73.73
CA ARG A 409 -36.26 -12.49 74.14
C ARG A 409 -35.70 -12.64 75.56
N TYR A 410 -36.52 -13.11 76.51
CA TYR A 410 -36.13 -13.27 77.92
C TYR A 410 -35.79 -14.71 78.29
N SER A 411 -35.63 -15.61 77.32
CA SER A 411 -35.16 -16.97 77.58
C SER A 411 -33.78 -16.93 78.25
N SER A 412 -33.59 -17.71 79.32
CA SER A 412 -32.38 -17.68 80.17
C SER A 412 -31.13 -18.30 79.51
N GLY A 413 -30.97 -18.15 78.20
CA GLY A 413 -29.85 -18.69 77.43
C GLY A 413 -28.54 -17.91 77.62
N ARG A 414 -27.42 -18.61 77.42
CA ARG A 414 -26.06 -18.04 77.43
C ARG A 414 -25.95 -16.99 76.32
N GLY A 415 -25.95 -15.71 76.68
CA GLY A 415 -25.87 -14.58 75.72
C GLY A 415 -27.03 -13.59 75.79
N ALA A 416 -28.13 -13.90 76.50
CA ALA A 416 -29.28 -12.99 76.66
C ALA A 416 -28.88 -11.63 77.26
N HIS A 417 -27.96 -11.60 78.22
CA HIS A 417 -27.44 -10.36 78.80
C HIS A 417 -26.66 -9.49 77.79
N ILE A 418 -25.98 -10.10 76.81
CA ILE A 418 -25.24 -9.38 75.76
C ILE A 418 -26.22 -8.73 74.78
N ASN A 419 -27.24 -9.47 74.35
CA ASN A 419 -28.30 -8.95 73.48
C ASN A 419 -29.14 -7.89 74.20
N LEU A 420 -29.40 -8.04 75.50
CA LEU A 420 -30.05 -7.01 76.30
C LEU A 420 -29.19 -5.73 76.39
N LYS A 421 -27.87 -5.87 76.58
CA LYS A 421 -26.94 -4.74 76.57
C LYS A 421 -26.85 -4.06 75.19
N ARG A 422 -26.89 -4.84 74.10
CA ARG A 422 -26.98 -4.31 72.73
C ARG A 422 -28.30 -3.58 72.50
N ALA A 423 -29.42 -4.16 72.92
CA ALA A 423 -30.74 -3.55 72.81
C ALA A 423 -30.85 -2.23 73.58
N GLU A 424 -30.22 -2.12 74.76
CA GLU A 424 -30.19 -0.86 75.50
C GLU A 424 -29.32 0.19 74.80
N LYS A 425 -28.16 -0.20 74.28
CA LYS A 425 -27.34 0.69 73.43
C LYS A 425 -28.10 1.13 72.16
N ALA A 426 -28.83 0.21 71.53
CA ALA A 426 -29.67 0.47 70.38
C ALA A 426 -30.78 1.48 70.72
N ARG A 427 -31.46 1.34 71.86
CA ARG A 427 -32.47 2.33 72.30
C ARG A 427 -31.89 3.72 72.45
N ILE A 428 -30.72 3.85 73.08
CA ILE A 428 -30.01 5.13 73.22
C ILE A 428 -29.62 5.70 71.85
N LEU A 429 -29.29 4.85 70.89
CA LEU A 429 -28.99 5.28 69.52
C LEU A 429 -30.25 5.72 68.78
N VAL A 430 -31.35 4.98 68.92
CA VAL A 430 -32.66 5.29 68.32
C VAL A 430 -33.20 6.63 68.81
N THR A 431 -33.07 6.94 70.10
CA THR A 431 -33.48 8.26 70.63
C THR A 431 -32.65 9.41 70.08
N LYS A 432 -31.44 9.14 69.55
CA LYS A 432 -30.58 10.14 68.92
C LYS A 432 -30.81 10.28 67.41
N ILE A 433 -31.55 9.36 66.76
CA ILE A 433 -31.80 9.40 65.32
C ILE A 433 -32.41 10.73 64.86
N PRO A 434 -33.45 11.30 65.51
CA PRO A 434 -34.01 12.59 65.09
C PRO A 434 -32.96 13.71 65.06
N ALA A 435 -32.15 13.82 66.11
CA ALA A 435 -31.08 14.81 66.17
C ALA A 435 -29.98 14.59 65.11
N MET A 436 -29.72 13.33 64.73
CA MET A 436 -28.80 13.01 63.63
C MET A 436 -29.37 13.44 62.27
N VAL A 437 -30.68 13.23 62.04
CA VAL A 437 -31.39 13.67 60.83
C VAL A 437 -31.40 15.19 60.72
N ASP A 438 -31.77 15.90 61.80
CA ASP A 438 -31.75 17.37 61.81
C ASP A 438 -30.35 17.94 61.56
N ASN A 439 -29.33 17.31 62.15
CA ASN A 439 -27.95 17.70 61.90
C ASN A 439 -27.52 17.45 60.45
N LEU A 440 -27.96 16.35 59.85
CA LEU A 440 -27.69 16.01 58.46
C LEU A 440 -28.39 16.97 57.49
N ILE A 441 -29.65 17.33 57.74
CA ILE A 441 -30.40 18.33 56.97
C ILE A 441 -29.67 19.67 57.02
N ASN A 442 -29.34 20.18 58.22
CA ASN A 442 -28.64 21.45 58.38
C ASN A 442 -27.27 21.47 57.68
N ARG A 443 -26.53 20.36 57.77
CA ARG A 443 -25.22 20.27 57.13
C ARG A 443 -25.32 20.19 55.61
N THR A 444 -26.35 19.50 55.11
CA THR A 444 -26.65 19.44 53.67
C THR A 444 -27.01 20.81 53.14
N PHE A 445 -27.88 21.57 53.82
CA PHE A 445 -28.19 22.96 53.45
C PHE A 445 -26.95 23.86 53.47
N ALA A 446 -26.08 23.74 54.48
CA ALA A 446 -24.84 24.51 54.52
C ALA A 446 -23.93 24.22 53.31
N TRP A 447 -23.90 22.97 52.84
CA TRP A 447 -23.16 22.58 51.64
C TRP A 447 -23.84 23.08 50.35
N GLU A 448 -25.17 22.96 50.25
CA GLU A 448 -25.95 23.46 49.10
C GLU A 448 -25.77 24.98 48.94
N ASN A 449 -25.83 25.73 50.04
CA ASN A 449 -25.64 27.17 50.05
C ASN A 449 -24.20 27.59 49.68
N ALA A 450 -23.20 26.84 50.14
CA ALA A 450 -21.80 27.14 49.85
C ALA A 450 -21.43 26.89 48.37
N ARG A 451 -22.09 25.92 47.71
CA ARG A 451 -21.82 25.54 46.31
C ARG A 451 -22.86 26.01 45.31
N ASN A 452 -23.93 26.64 45.79
CA ASN A 452 -25.08 27.09 45.00
C ASN A 452 -25.67 25.99 44.09
N LYS A 453 -25.71 24.74 44.60
CA LYS A 453 -26.24 23.58 43.88
C LYS A 453 -26.91 22.59 44.83
N PRO A 454 -28.00 21.90 44.42
CA PRO A 454 -28.67 20.93 45.26
C PRO A 454 -27.76 19.71 45.52
N PHE A 455 -27.85 19.13 46.72
CA PHE A 455 -27.16 17.90 47.05
C PHE A 455 -28.00 16.73 46.57
N LEU A 456 -27.55 16.11 45.48
CA LEU A 456 -28.17 14.90 44.92
C LEU A 456 -27.46 13.65 45.46
N TYR A 457 -28.24 12.74 46.00
CA TYR A 457 -27.86 11.40 46.44
C TYR A 457 -28.63 10.39 45.58
N ASP A 458 -27.93 9.63 44.73
CA ASP A 458 -28.53 8.69 43.78
C ASP A 458 -29.68 9.31 42.94
N GLY A 459 -29.47 10.55 42.47
CA GLY A 459 -30.44 11.30 41.66
C GLY A 459 -31.54 12.02 42.46
N GLY A 460 -31.74 11.69 43.73
CA GLY A 460 -32.71 12.35 44.61
C GLY A 460 -32.09 13.45 45.47
N ARG A 461 -32.80 14.56 45.72
CA ARG A 461 -32.33 15.57 46.68
C ARG A 461 -32.34 15.00 48.10
N LEU A 462 -31.18 14.94 48.74
CA LEU A 462 -31.03 14.30 50.06
C LEU A 462 -31.95 14.89 51.12
N VAL A 463 -32.12 16.22 51.12
CA VAL A 463 -33.00 16.91 52.08
C VAL A 463 -34.44 16.39 51.98
N SER A 464 -34.97 16.24 50.76
CA SER A 464 -36.33 15.75 50.54
C SER A 464 -36.52 14.33 51.06
N VAL A 465 -35.53 13.45 50.85
CA VAL A 465 -35.53 12.07 51.36
C VAL A 465 -35.53 12.05 52.90
N LEU A 466 -34.75 12.94 53.53
CA LEU A 466 -34.67 13.03 54.98
C LEU A 466 -35.94 13.62 55.61
N GLU A 467 -36.57 14.59 54.95
CA GLU A 467 -37.86 15.16 55.36
C GLU A 467 -38.99 14.13 55.26
N GLU A 468 -39.02 13.36 54.18
CA GLU A 468 -39.96 12.24 54.02
C GLU A 468 -39.74 11.17 55.10
N TYR A 469 -38.49 10.83 55.38
CA TYR A 469 -38.16 9.91 56.48
C TYR A 469 -38.65 10.45 57.83
N ARG A 470 -38.47 11.74 58.12
CA ARG A 470 -38.93 12.38 59.36
C ARG A 470 -40.44 12.26 59.50
N LEU A 471 -41.18 12.59 58.44
CA LEU A 471 -42.65 12.50 58.43
C LEU A 471 -43.13 11.05 58.64
N ASN A 472 -42.55 10.10 57.92
CA ASN A 472 -42.87 8.68 58.05
C ASN A 472 -42.59 8.14 59.46
N ARG A 473 -41.54 8.64 60.11
CA ARG A 473 -41.22 8.29 61.50
C ARG A 473 -42.27 8.81 62.47
N GLU A 474 -42.67 10.07 62.36
CA GLU A 474 -43.74 10.67 63.19
C GLU A 474 -45.06 9.93 63.01
N GLN A 475 -45.45 9.62 61.77
CA GLN A 475 -46.65 8.83 61.49
C GLN A 475 -46.62 7.46 62.17
N LYS A 476 -45.50 6.73 62.06
CA LYS A 476 -45.33 5.43 62.74
C LYS A 476 -45.38 5.54 64.26
N GLU A 477 -44.84 6.61 64.84
CA GLU A 477 -44.90 6.85 66.29
C GLU A 477 -46.31 7.22 66.75
N GLU A 478 -47.04 8.02 65.97
CA GLU A 478 -48.44 8.39 66.19
C GLU A 478 -49.37 7.17 66.06
N GLU A 479 -49.18 6.31 65.06
CA GLU A 479 -49.91 5.04 64.92
C GLU A 479 -49.66 4.12 66.12
N LYS A 480 -48.39 3.98 66.56
CA LYS A 480 -48.06 3.24 67.79
C LYS A 480 -48.72 3.87 69.02
N ARG A 481 -48.85 5.20 69.08
CA ARG A 481 -49.56 5.90 70.15
C ARG A 481 -51.06 5.60 70.11
N ARG A 482 -51.71 5.75 68.94
CA ARG A 482 -53.12 5.40 68.74
C ARG A 482 -53.41 3.94 69.08
N TYR A 483 -52.57 3.01 68.65
CA TYR A 483 -52.70 1.59 68.99
C TYR A 483 -52.57 1.35 70.50
N ARG A 484 -51.63 2.02 71.19
CA ARG A 484 -51.52 1.95 72.65
C ARG A 484 -52.76 2.54 73.32
N ASP A 485 -53.30 3.64 72.82
CA ASP A 485 -54.48 4.29 73.39
C ASP A 485 -55.77 3.50 73.12
N GLN A 486 -55.91 2.84 71.96
CA GLN A 486 -56.94 1.84 71.69
C GLN A 486 -56.82 0.65 72.65
N LYS A 487 -55.63 0.09 72.85
CA LYS A 487 -55.40 -0.99 73.81
C LYS A 487 -55.70 -0.57 75.26
N LYS A 488 -55.41 0.68 75.62
CA LYS A 488 -55.82 1.25 76.92
C LYS A 488 -57.33 1.39 77.01
N LEU A 489 -57.99 1.88 75.96
CA LEU A 489 -59.44 2.01 75.92
C LEU A 489 -60.12 0.64 76.02
N GLU A 490 -59.67 -0.36 75.27
CA GLU A 490 -60.11 -1.76 75.39
C GLU A 490 -59.88 -2.29 76.81
N SER A 491 -58.72 -2.02 77.41
CA SER A 491 -58.46 -2.39 78.80
C SER A 491 -59.36 -1.68 79.80
N ILE A 492 -59.70 -0.40 79.58
CA ILE A 492 -60.64 0.37 80.40
C ILE A 492 -62.06 -0.17 80.24
N LEU A 493 -62.50 -0.45 79.01
CA LEU A 493 -63.78 -1.09 78.72
C LEU A 493 -63.87 -2.49 79.33
N LEU A 494 -62.78 -3.26 79.29
CA LEU A 494 -62.70 -4.56 79.95
C LEU A 494 -62.83 -4.40 81.48
N LYS A 495 -62.14 -3.41 82.05
CA LYS A 495 -62.19 -3.08 83.47
C LYS A 495 -63.53 -2.51 83.92
N GLU A 496 -64.26 -1.81 83.05
CA GLU A 496 -65.61 -1.31 83.29
C GLU A 496 -66.64 -2.44 83.20
N LYS A 497 -66.51 -3.35 82.22
CA LYS A 497 -67.27 -4.61 82.19
C LYS A 497 -67.00 -5.44 83.46
N GLU A 498 -65.76 -5.54 83.90
CA GLU A 498 -65.38 -6.18 85.17
C GLU A 498 -65.91 -5.42 86.40
N ALA A 499 -66.16 -4.10 86.31
CA ALA A 499 -66.73 -3.30 87.40
C ALA A 499 -68.27 -3.37 87.48
N ILE A 500 -68.96 -3.67 86.37
CA ILE A 500 -70.42 -3.91 86.32
C ILE A 500 -70.78 -5.25 86.97
N PHE A 501 -69.88 -6.24 86.92
CA PHE A 501 -69.97 -7.47 87.71
C PHE A 501 -69.32 -7.26 89.08
N GLY A 502 -70.09 -6.74 90.03
CA GLY A 502 -69.60 -6.38 91.37
C GLY A 502 -68.85 -7.49 92.12
N SER A 503 -67.82 -7.06 92.89
CA SER A 503 -67.10 -7.76 93.97
C SER A 503 -66.21 -8.98 93.61
N LYS A 504 -64.95 -8.87 94.07
CA LYS A 504 -63.77 -9.76 93.88
C LYS A 504 -63.98 -11.22 94.38
N PRO A 505 -63.00 -12.13 94.14
CA PRO A 505 -61.88 -12.19 95.07
C PRO A 505 -60.49 -12.28 94.41
N SER A 506 -59.53 -11.64 95.07
CA SER A 506 -58.09 -11.84 94.91
C SER A 506 -57.71 -13.32 95.02
N PRO A 507 -56.78 -13.85 94.19
CA PRO A 507 -56.16 -15.13 94.48
C PRO A 507 -55.04 -14.94 95.51
N LYS A 508 -55.14 -15.75 96.56
CA LYS A 508 -54.22 -15.83 97.69
C LYS A 508 -52.85 -16.33 97.26
N ARG A 509 -51.85 -15.62 97.77
CA ARG A 509 -50.45 -16.00 97.99
C ARG A 509 -50.32 -17.46 98.45
N ALA A 510 -49.58 -18.29 97.70
CA ALA A 510 -49.03 -19.55 98.19
C ALA A 510 -47.54 -19.34 98.50
N ILE A 511 -47.20 -19.35 99.79
CA ILE A 511 -45.84 -19.51 100.30
C ILE A 511 -45.75 -20.91 100.87
N SER A 512 -44.87 -21.75 100.31
CA SER A 512 -44.30 -22.90 101.00
C SER A 512 -42.79 -22.70 101.08
N LEU A 513 -42.36 -22.07 102.18
CA LEU A 513 -40.97 -22.01 102.59
C LEU A 513 -40.69 -23.22 103.47
N ILE A 514 -39.80 -24.11 103.02
CA ILE A 514 -39.10 -25.06 103.89
C ILE A 514 -38.07 -24.24 104.67
N ARG A 515 -38.22 -24.24 105.99
CA ARG A 515 -37.33 -23.59 106.97
C ARG A 515 -36.37 -24.64 107.53
N SER A 516 -35.07 -24.40 107.42
CA SER A 516 -34.10 -24.87 108.41
C SER A 516 -33.62 -23.67 109.23
N SER A 517 -33.95 -23.77 110.51
CA SER A 517 -33.55 -22.99 111.70
C SER A 517 -32.03 -23.05 111.92
N ASN A 518 -31.29 -22.05 112.41
CA ASN A 518 -31.33 -21.29 113.69
C ASN A 518 -30.33 -20.09 113.52
N GLY A 519 -30.60 -18.82 113.84
CA GLY A 519 -30.77 -18.21 115.18
C GLY A 519 -29.38 -17.82 115.76
N TYR A 520 -28.98 -16.56 115.97
CA TYR A 520 -29.52 -15.60 116.95
C TYR A 520 -28.88 -14.18 116.82
N ARG A 521 -29.73 -13.14 116.82
CA ARG A 521 -29.66 -11.77 117.46
C ARG A 521 -28.44 -10.83 117.24
N SER A 522 -28.49 -9.52 117.44
CA SER A 522 -29.41 -8.35 117.33
C SER A 522 -28.63 -7.15 117.92
N SER A 523 -28.97 -5.92 117.50
CA SER A 523 -28.50 -4.59 118.00
C SER A 523 -27.25 -4.04 117.30
N GLY A 524 -27.12 -2.77 116.89
CA GLY A 524 -27.92 -1.55 117.01
C GLY A 524 -27.12 -0.36 116.44
N ASN A 525 -27.81 0.70 115.99
CA ASN A 525 -27.39 2.09 115.72
C ASN A 525 -25.93 2.45 115.32
N SER A 526 -25.78 3.26 114.25
CA SER A 526 -25.45 4.71 114.31
C SER A 526 -24.77 5.26 113.04
N ASN A 527 -25.01 6.56 112.80
CA ASN A 527 -24.59 7.42 111.70
C ASN A 527 -23.07 7.60 111.58
N GLY A 528 -22.56 7.99 110.38
CA GLY A 528 -21.28 8.69 110.30
C GLY A 528 -20.53 8.73 108.95
N LEU A 529 -20.78 9.79 108.18
CA LEU A 529 -19.84 10.68 107.46
C LEU A 529 -18.49 10.18 106.85
N MET A 530 -18.23 10.74 105.65
CA MET A 530 -16.97 11.20 105.02
C MET A 530 -16.11 10.27 104.13
N THR A 531 -15.96 10.74 102.89
CA THR A 531 -14.87 10.52 101.92
C THR A 531 -13.50 10.89 102.48
N PRO A 532 -12.40 10.37 101.89
CA PRO A 532 -11.60 11.27 101.05
C PRO A 532 -10.92 10.63 99.81
N ASN A 533 -10.63 11.51 98.86
CA ASN A 533 -9.75 11.38 97.70
C ASN A 533 -8.26 11.29 98.12
N PRO A 534 -7.33 10.92 97.21
CA PRO A 534 -6.41 11.96 96.74
C PRO A 534 -6.03 11.93 95.24
N ARG A 535 -5.62 13.12 94.78
CA ARG A 535 -5.13 13.56 93.46
C ARG A 535 -3.66 13.12 93.24
N ARG A 536 -3.25 12.65 92.05
CA ARG A 536 -2.67 13.35 90.85
C ARG A 536 -1.17 13.71 90.93
N SER A 537 -0.42 13.33 89.89
CA SER A 537 0.52 14.12 89.02
C SER A 537 1.65 13.20 88.48
N SER A 538 2.40 13.42 87.39
CA SER A 538 2.30 14.00 86.04
C SER A 538 3.73 14.00 85.45
N LEU A 539 3.89 13.95 84.10
CA LEU A 539 5.09 14.13 83.24
C LEU A 539 6.06 12.92 83.14
N GLY A 540 6.70 12.56 82.01
CA GLY A 540 6.87 13.16 80.67
C GLY A 540 7.39 12.09 79.66
N GLY A 541 7.41 12.38 78.36
CA GLY A 541 7.45 11.40 77.26
C GLY A 541 8.81 10.98 76.66
N ALA A 542 8.74 10.09 75.66
CA ALA A 542 9.58 9.95 74.44
C ALA A 542 9.30 8.59 73.75
N THR A 543 9.21 8.57 72.42
CA THR A 543 9.19 7.38 71.51
C THR A 543 10.61 6.77 71.37
N PRO A 544 10.82 5.49 70.96
CA PRO A 544 10.72 5.09 69.53
C PRO A 544 10.32 3.62 69.22
N GLU A 545 9.88 3.45 67.96
CA GLU A 545 10.03 2.36 66.98
C GLU A 545 9.98 0.84 67.28
N LEU A 546 9.30 0.18 66.31
CA LEU A 546 9.48 -1.15 65.70
C LEU A 546 9.29 -2.40 66.57
N LEU A 547 8.31 -3.24 66.18
CA LEU A 547 8.54 -4.61 65.66
C LEU A 547 7.20 -5.25 65.24
N THR A 548 7.14 -5.69 63.98
CA THR A 548 6.18 -6.67 63.45
C THR A 548 6.33 -8.01 64.21
N PRO A 549 5.31 -8.88 64.27
CA PRO A 549 5.33 -9.99 63.31
C PRO A 549 3.96 -10.56 62.83
N ARG A 550 4.00 -10.96 61.56
CA ARG A 550 3.45 -12.18 60.92
C ARG A 550 2.05 -12.71 61.24
N SER A 551 1.33 -12.81 60.13
CA SER A 551 0.20 -13.65 59.73
C SER A 551 0.21 -15.12 60.17
N CYS A 552 -1.00 -15.66 60.42
CA CYS A 552 -1.58 -16.86 59.77
C CYS A 552 -3.06 -16.97 60.21
N SER A 553 -4.01 -16.72 59.30
CA SER A 553 -4.81 -17.73 58.57
C SER A 553 -5.90 -18.44 59.40
N GLY A 554 -7.17 -18.21 59.03
CA GLY A 554 -8.32 -19.00 59.46
C GLY A 554 -9.59 -18.66 58.67
N ARG A 555 -9.96 -19.55 57.74
CA ARG A 555 -11.15 -19.58 56.88
C ARG A 555 -12.47 -19.25 57.62
N TYR A 556 -13.43 -18.61 56.93
CA TYR A 556 -14.68 -19.24 56.44
C TYR A 556 -15.68 -18.24 55.81
N ASN A 557 -16.29 -18.72 54.72
CA ASN A 557 -17.61 -18.42 54.15
C ASN A 557 -18.02 -17.01 53.70
N ARG A 558 -17.82 -16.84 52.38
CA ARG A 558 -18.67 -16.14 51.43
C ARG A 558 -20.16 -16.54 51.60
N TYR A 559 -21.00 -15.59 51.97
CA TYR A 559 -22.42 -15.55 51.62
C TYR A 559 -22.74 -14.16 51.07
N PHE A 560 -23.39 -14.16 49.92
CA PHE A 560 -23.86 -13.01 49.16
C PHE A 560 -24.69 -12.05 50.03
N GLY A 561 -24.42 -10.76 49.93
CA GLY A 561 -25.28 -9.69 50.42
C GLY A 561 -25.47 -8.69 49.30
N ASP A 562 -26.57 -8.84 48.56
CA ASP A 562 -27.04 -7.86 47.58
C ASP A 562 -27.11 -6.47 48.23
N SER A 563 -26.48 -5.49 47.59
CA SER A 563 -26.70 -4.08 47.88
C SER A 563 -28.17 -3.77 47.65
N ARG A 564 -28.92 -3.65 48.75
CA ARG A 564 -30.33 -3.32 48.73
C ARG A 564 -30.47 -1.86 48.26
N ARG A 565 -30.77 -1.70 46.95
CA ARG A 565 -31.29 -0.46 46.38
C ARG A 565 -32.51 -0.02 47.19
N LEU A 566 -32.60 1.27 47.50
CA LEU A 566 -33.87 1.89 47.87
C LEU A 566 -34.72 2.00 46.59
N SER A 567 -35.40 0.91 46.22
CA SER A 567 -36.39 0.94 45.14
C SER A 567 -37.74 1.40 45.68
N ALA A 568 -38.19 2.55 45.18
CA ALA A 568 -39.57 3.01 45.26
C ALA A 568 -40.49 1.94 44.67
N THR A 569 -41.31 1.32 45.51
CA THR A 569 -42.29 0.32 45.07
C THR A 569 -43.59 1.04 44.75
N GLN A 570 -44.02 0.92 43.50
CA GLN A 570 -45.29 1.41 42.96
C GLN A 570 -46.48 0.87 43.78
N LEU A 571 -47.37 1.76 44.20
CA LEU A 571 -48.69 1.41 44.71
C LEU A 571 -49.65 1.28 43.53
N ASN A 572 -50.07 0.05 43.26
CA ASN A 572 -51.25 -0.27 42.46
C ASN A 572 -52.50 0.28 43.17
N PHE A 573 -53.26 1.12 42.49
CA PHE A 573 -54.70 1.24 42.71
C PHE A 573 -55.39 0.65 41.49
N GLY A 574 -56.04 -0.49 41.68
CA GLY A 574 -57.10 -0.93 40.77
C GLY A 574 -58.36 -0.15 41.11
N ASP A 575 -59.04 0.36 40.09
CA ASP A 575 -60.47 0.59 40.15
C ASP A 575 -61.06 0.24 38.77
N ASP A 576 -61.91 -0.78 38.78
CA ASP A 576 -62.77 -1.18 37.69
C ASP A 576 -63.99 -0.24 37.68
N SER A 577 -64.27 0.43 36.55
CA SER A 577 -65.63 0.52 36.01
C SER A 577 -65.72 1.23 34.66
N LEU A 578 -66.29 0.46 33.71
CA LEU A 578 -67.22 0.83 32.64
C LEU A 578 -66.71 1.62 31.40
N SER A 579 -66.56 0.85 30.31
CA SER A 579 -67.16 1.02 28.96
C SER A 579 -67.29 2.45 28.40
N THR A 580 -66.93 2.76 27.15
CA THR A 580 -67.55 2.20 25.93
C THR A 580 -66.82 2.66 24.64
N PHE A 581 -66.97 1.87 23.56
CA PHE A 581 -66.90 2.21 22.12
C PHE A 581 -65.54 2.23 21.36
N THR A 582 -65.27 1.08 20.70
CA THR A 582 -65.05 0.87 19.24
C THR A 582 -64.25 1.86 18.38
N SER A 583 -63.21 1.35 17.69
CA SER A 583 -63.05 1.31 16.20
C SER A 583 -61.55 1.10 15.85
N ILE A 584 -61.09 -0.11 15.51
CA ILE A 584 -60.88 -0.64 14.15
C ILE A 584 -60.30 0.34 13.12
N SER A 585 -59.07 0.04 12.67
CA SER A 585 -58.48 0.06 11.30
C SER A 585 -56.98 0.40 11.43
N GLY A 586 -55.97 -0.43 11.10
CA GLY A 586 -55.90 -1.52 10.14
C GLY A 586 -55.71 -0.96 8.73
N SER A 587 -54.46 -0.81 8.26
CA SER A 587 -54.00 -0.89 6.84
C SER A 587 -52.53 -0.46 6.68
N GLU A 588 -51.62 -1.43 6.56
CA GLU A 588 -50.58 -1.45 5.51
C GLU A 588 -51.17 -2.27 4.32
N PRO A 589 -50.55 -2.40 3.14
CA PRO A 589 -49.34 -1.77 2.57
C PRO A 589 -49.57 -1.22 1.12
N GLU A 590 -48.60 -0.54 0.51
CA GLU A 590 -48.25 -0.69 -0.93
C GLU A 590 -47.07 0.20 -1.36
N SER A 591 -45.97 -0.45 -1.76
CA SER A 591 -45.13 -0.09 -2.92
C SER A 591 -45.50 -1.10 -4.04
N PRO A 592 -45.11 -1.00 -5.33
CA PRO A 592 -44.10 -0.12 -5.96
C PRO A 592 -44.48 0.42 -7.37
N SER A 593 -43.65 1.30 -7.95
CA SER A 593 -43.41 1.28 -9.42
C SER A 593 -42.14 2.01 -9.81
N LEU A 594 -41.27 1.29 -10.54
CA LEU A 594 -40.25 1.82 -11.43
C LEU A 594 -40.82 2.88 -12.39
N GLY A 595 -40.03 3.91 -12.63
CA GLY A 595 -40.09 4.84 -13.75
C GLY A 595 -38.74 5.53 -13.87
#